data_AF-M1YV80-F1
#
_entry.id   AF-M1YV80-F1
#
_cell.length_a   1.000
_cell.length_b   1.000
_cell.length_c   1.000
_cell.angle_alpha   90.00
_cell.angle_beta   90.00
_cell.angle_gamma   90.00
#
_symmetry.space_group_name_H-M   'P 1'
#
loop_
_entity.id
_entity.type
_entity.pdbx_description
1 polymer ?
#
loop_
_entity_poly.entity_id
_entity_poly.type
_entity_poly.pdbx_seq_one_letter_code
_entity_poly.pdbx_strand_id
1 'polypeptide(L)'
;MWRQFKRHLYFGIFLGAVLSVLAGTEGQAELAFAADKPGTSGGIIEWEPNPKAIGQGNSGQLSISASEAIKLLYAGKDKGKTHILYSHSHNMGDSFSPGRAVHPENEKVSSHGENGPQLETGPGIEIYATWDGNGDVRFARSMDFGRNFTEPVRVNDDEGESFQSFFDTEVGPDGAVHVAWLDGRDKSTNKPGTFSLFTASSKDRGTTFSRNVKIAGDICPCCRPAIAFGPSGEVFMAWRHVDEGHERVVVVASSRDGGKTWSDPVRVTKTGWVIDGCPHAGPTLRFINGKLYVAWYTAIDRRAAVRLAVSDDLGRSFKWVKEIQGEVLDPTHPYIAESKDTAYVIFQGRDPKLEGGWAPAKAWVVRASGDGALTAPQALPTKGNGVAYPYLFIGNGGRVYATWTEFGEQGPEVILCRGRLQPLS
;
A
#
# COMPACT_ATOMS: atom_id res chain seq x y z
N MET A 1 -1.83 42.06 4.42
CA MET A 1 -2.44 43.33 3.99
C MET A 1 -3.93 43.28 4.30
N TRP A 2 -4.35 44.00 5.36
CA TRP A 2 -5.67 44.56 5.70
C TRP A 2 -7.01 43.85 5.37
N ARG A 3 -7.62 43.32 6.46
CA ARG A 3 -8.98 43.53 7.01
C ARG A 3 -10.14 44.19 6.21
N GLN A 4 -11.33 43.63 6.49
CA GLN A 4 -12.68 44.20 6.64
C GLN A 4 -13.59 44.37 5.40
N PHE A 5 -14.80 43.80 5.44
CA PHE A 5 -15.99 44.44 6.03
C PHE A 5 -17.11 43.43 6.37
N LYS A 6 -17.89 43.77 7.40
CA LYS A 6 -18.97 42.97 8.01
C LYS A 6 -20.31 43.74 7.92
N ARG A 7 -21.41 42.97 7.87
CA ARG A 7 -22.80 43.22 8.35
C ARG A 7 -23.82 43.89 7.41
N HIS A 8 -25.01 43.29 7.31
CA HIS A 8 -26.18 43.62 8.16
C HIS A 8 -27.21 42.46 8.21
N LEU A 9 -28.02 42.48 9.27
CA LEU A 9 -28.86 41.47 9.91
C LEU A 9 -30.35 41.81 9.70
N TYR A 10 -31.31 40.86 9.76
CA TYR A 10 -32.65 40.96 10.39
C TYR A 10 -33.32 39.57 10.31
N PHE A 11 -33.41 38.77 11.39
CA PHE A 11 -34.41 38.68 12.47
C PHE A 11 -35.82 38.19 12.08
N GLY A 12 -36.23 37.07 12.70
CA GLY A 12 -37.59 36.53 12.71
C GLY A 12 -37.69 35.27 13.57
N ILE A 13 -38.14 35.42 14.81
CA ILE A 13 -38.35 34.40 15.87
C ILE A 13 -39.79 33.88 15.77
N PHE A 14 -40.04 32.58 16.01
CA PHE A 14 -41.20 32.12 16.81
C PHE A 14 -40.95 30.74 17.44
N LEU A 15 -41.60 30.54 18.58
CA LEU A 15 -41.23 29.73 19.74
C LEU A 15 -42.28 28.64 20.03
N GLY A 16 -41.84 27.50 20.59
CA GLY A 16 -42.60 26.63 21.52
C GLY A 16 -43.53 25.56 20.92
N ALA A 17 -43.90 24.48 21.61
CA ALA A 17 -43.41 23.81 22.82
C ALA A 17 -44.00 22.37 22.86
N VAL A 18 -43.34 21.53 23.67
CA VAL A 18 -43.55 20.12 24.09
C VAL A 18 -45.01 19.64 24.28
N LEU A 19 -45.26 18.36 23.96
CA LEU A 19 -46.17 17.49 24.74
C LEU A 19 -45.85 16.00 24.58
N SER A 20 -45.82 15.31 25.71
CA SER A 20 -45.63 13.86 25.89
C SER A 20 -46.93 13.22 26.38
N VAL A 21 -47.34 12.05 25.85
CA VAL A 21 -48.35 11.17 26.47
C VAL A 21 -48.00 9.69 26.20
N LEU A 22 -48.19 8.86 27.22
CA LEU A 22 -48.00 7.41 27.30
C LEU A 22 -49.31 6.62 27.03
N ALA A 23 -49.10 5.34 26.71
CA ALA A 23 -49.96 4.16 26.94
C ALA A 23 -51.06 3.81 25.91
N GLY A 24 -51.13 2.50 25.58
CA GLY A 24 -52.29 1.89 24.93
C GLY A 24 -51.96 0.61 24.15
N THR A 25 -52.21 -0.53 24.76
CA THR A 25 -52.18 -1.90 24.23
C THR A 25 -53.28 -2.17 23.19
N GLU A 26 -52.99 -2.96 22.15
CA GLU A 26 -53.71 -4.18 21.73
C GLU A 26 -53.40 -4.54 20.28
N GLY A 27 -53.25 -5.85 20.04
CA GLY A 27 -52.65 -6.41 18.84
C GLY A 27 -53.55 -6.42 17.61
N GLN A 28 -52.91 -6.39 16.45
CA GLN A 28 -53.39 -7.05 15.25
C GLN A 28 -52.26 -7.91 14.69
N ALA A 29 -52.60 -9.18 14.44
CA ALA A 29 -51.73 -10.14 13.81
C ALA A 29 -51.49 -9.73 12.36
N GLU A 30 -50.31 -9.22 12.06
CA GLU A 30 -49.81 -9.19 10.69
C GLU A 30 -49.07 -10.49 10.39
N LEU A 31 -49.50 -11.12 9.30
CA LEU A 31 -48.84 -12.24 8.64
C LEU A 31 -47.37 -11.85 8.41
N ALA A 32 -46.47 -12.48 9.17
CA ALA A 32 -45.05 -12.42 8.93
C ALA A 32 -44.76 -13.03 7.56
N PHE A 33 -44.69 -12.19 6.52
CA PHE A 33 -43.80 -12.46 5.42
C PHE A 33 -42.42 -12.60 6.05
N ALA A 34 -41.86 -13.80 6.01
CA ALA A 34 -40.45 -14.00 6.24
C ALA A 34 -39.74 -13.00 5.33
N ALA A 35 -39.16 -11.96 5.93
CA ALA A 35 -38.16 -11.18 5.25
C ALA A 35 -37.09 -12.19 4.87
N ASP A 36 -36.98 -12.47 3.58
CA ASP A 36 -35.84 -13.17 3.02
C ASP A 36 -34.60 -12.55 3.66
N LYS A 37 -33.87 -13.37 4.41
CA LYS A 37 -32.55 -12.98 4.91
C LYS A 37 -31.80 -12.43 3.69
N PRO A 38 -31.21 -11.22 3.75
CA PRO A 38 -30.33 -10.78 2.67
C PRO A 38 -29.30 -11.89 2.48
N GLY A 39 -29.27 -12.44 1.27
CA GLY A 39 -28.55 -13.67 0.96
C GLY A 39 -27.14 -13.64 1.53
N THR A 40 -26.76 -14.74 2.16
CA THR A 40 -25.38 -15.07 2.50
C THR A 40 -24.55 -15.14 1.20
N SER A 41 -24.15 -14.00 0.66
CA SER A 41 -22.95 -13.91 -0.15
C SER A 41 -21.80 -14.04 0.84
N GLY A 42 -21.31 -15.26 1.05
CA GLY A 42 -20.16 -15.49 1.92
C GLY A 42 -19.02 -14.59 1.46
N GLY A 43 -18.64 -13.61 2.29
CA GLY A 43 -17.59 -12.66 1.97
C GLY A 43 -16.27 -13.37 1.70
N ILE A 44 -15.39 -12.72 0.93
CA ILE A 44 -14.03 -13.21 0.67
C ILE A 44 -13.27 -13.38 2.00
N ILE A 45 -13.43 -12.40 2.88
CA ILE A 45 -12.83 -12.34 4.21
C ILE A 45 -13.93 -12.01 5.22
N GLU A 46 -14.00 -12.74 6.31
CA GLU A 46 -14.80 -12.34 7.47
C GLU A 46 -13.97 -11.41 8.34
N TRP A 47 -14.30 -10.12 8.33
CA TRP A 47 -13.59 -9.09 9.07
C TRP A 47 -14.14 -8.92 10.48
N GLU A 48 -13.26 -8.66 11.45
CA GLU A 48 -13.65 -8.11 12.73
C GLU A 48 -14.30 -6.72 12.52
N PRO A 49 -15.43 -6.42 13.19
CA PRO A 49 -16.23 -5.25 12.88
C PRO A 49 -15.57 -3.92 13.29
N ASN A 50 -14.59 -3.96 14.20
CA ASN A 50 -14.02 -2.76 14.84
C ASN A 50 -12.50 -2.70 14.63
N PRO A 51 -12.02 -2.00 13.58
CA PRO A 51 -10.60 -1.72 13.41
C PRO A 51 -10.03 -0.91 14.58
N LYS A 52 -8.76 -1.14 14.92
CA LYS A 52 -8.09 -0.54 16.08
C LYS A 52 -6.94 0.37 15.62
N ALA A 53 -6.78 1.52 16.27
CA ALA A 53 -5.55 2.30 16.13
C ALA A 53 -4.41 1.58 16.86
N ILE A 54 -3.29 1.35 16.18
CA ILE A 54 -2.14 0.60 16.69
C ILE A 54 -0.85 1.44 16.74
N GLY A 55 -0.89 2.68 16.26
CA GLY A 55 0.20 3.64 16.39
C GLY A 55 -0.20 5.04 15.93
N GLN A 56 0.31 6.07 16.61
CA GLN A 56 0.19 7.47 16.14
C GLN A 56 1.22 7.71 15.06
N GLY A 57 0.79 7.88 13.81
CA GLY A 57 1.66 7.88 12.63
C GLY A 57 0.98 7.40 11.37
N ASN A 58 1.78 7.09 10.34
CA ASN A 58 1.30 6.59 9.06
C ASN A 58 2.14 5.39 8.57
N SER A 59 1.69 4.81 7.44
CA SER A 59 2.45 3.81 6.67
C SER A 59 2.85 2.57 7.49
N GLY A 60 1.88 1.97 8.19
CA GLY A 60 2.13 0.79 9.01
C GLY A 60 2.34 -0.49 8.19
N GLN A 61 3.56 -1.01 8.19
CA GLN A 61 3.94 -2.28 7.59
C GLN A 61 3.95 -3.40 8.62
N LEU A 62 3.47 -4.58 8.25
CA LEU A 62 3.46 -5.75 9.10
C LEU A 62 4.34 -6.88 8.56
N SER A 63 4.95 -7.63 9.47
CA SER A 63 5.44 -8.99 9.21
C SER A 63 4.85 -9.94 10.25
N ILE A 64 4.23 -11.02 9.77
CA ILE A 64 3.57 -12.01 10.61
C ILE A 64 4.45 -13.26 10.67
N SER A 65 4.83 -13.65 11.89
CA SER A 65 5.60 -14.88 12.12
C SER A 65 4.70 -16.12 12.13
N ALA A 66 5.32 -17.31 12.03
CA ALA A 66 4.63 -18.58 12.17
C ALA A 66 3.83 -18.72 13.48
N SER A 67 4.30 -18.08 14.57
CA SER A 67 3.61 -18.04 15.85
C SER A 67 2.53 -16.97 15.96
N GLU A 68 2.22 -16.26 14.86
CA GLU A 68 1.30 -15.12 14.81
C GLU A 68 1.73 -13.91 15.65
N ALA A 69 3.01 -13.87 16.04
CA ALA A 69 3.58 -12.61 16.54
C ALA A 69 3.70 -11.65 15.36
N ILE A 70 3.21 -10.43 15.55
CA ILE A 70 3.20 -9.37 14.54
C ILE A 70 4.35 -8.42 14.83
N LYS A 71 5.13 -8.11 13.81
CA LYS A 71 6.10 -7.02 13.82
C LYS A 71 5.46 -5.85 13.08
N LEU A 72 5.58 -4.65 13.62
CA LEU A 72 5.05 -3.42 13.05
C LEU A 72 6.19 -2.43 12.86
N LEU A 73 6.32 -1.91 11.65
CA LEU A 73 7.15 -0.74 11.34
C LEU A 73 6.24 0.37 10.84
N TYR A 74 6.40 1.58 11.36
CA TYR A 74 5.57 2.72 10.97
C TYR A 74 6.32 4.03 11.16
N ALA A 75 5.88 5.07 10.46
CA ALA A 75 6.40 6.42 10.67
C ALA A 75 5.55 7.14 11.72
N GLY A 76 6.05 7.15 12.96
CA GLY A 76 5.43 7.83 14.09
C GLY A 76 5.77 9.32 14.12
N LYS A 77 4.94 10.10 14.82
CA LYS A 77 5.22 11.52 15.09
C LYS A 77 5.37 11.74 16.59
N ASP A 78 6.50 12.34 17.00
CA ASP A 78 6.72 12.82 18.37
C ASP A 78 7.24 14.27 18.32
N LYS A 79 6.59 15.16 19.08
CA LYS A 79 6.94 16.60 19.20
C LYS A 79 7.23 17.30 17.86
N GLY A 80 6.46 16.95 16.81
CA GLY A 80 6.61 17.53 15.46
C GLY A 80 7.74 16.93 14.61
N LYS A 81 8.49 15.96 15.13
CA LYS A 81 9.46 15.16 14.36
C LYS A 81 8.84 13.82 13.95
N THR A 82 9.20 13.35 12.77
CA THR A 82 8.89 11.99 12.32
C THR A 82 9.97 11.04 12.84
N HIS A 83 9.57 9.84 13.24
CA HIS A 83 10.47 8.75 13.62
C HIS A 83 10.02 7.45 12.94
N ILE A 84 10.97 6.62 12.51
CA ILE A 84 10.65 5.26 12.05
C ILE A 84 10.67 4.35 13.26
N LEU A 85 9.48 3.90 13.67
CA LEU A 85 9.25 3.17 14.92
C LEU A 85 8.97 1.69 14.62
N TYR A 86 9.66 0.83 15.35
CA TYR A 86 9.40 -0.60 15.40
C TYR A 86 8.66 -0.97 16.69
N SER A 87 7.64 -1.81 16.55
CA SER A 87 6.87 -2.38 17.64
C SER A 87 6.55 -3.85 17.33
N HIS A 88 6.16 -4.61 18.35
CA HIS A 88 5.74 -5.99 18.19
C HIS A 88 4.52 -6.33 19.03
N SER A 89 3.76 -7.32 18.57
CA SER A 89 2.61 -7.89 19.27
C SER A 89 2.80 -9.41 19.41
N HIS A 90 2.50 -9.93 20.59
CA HIS A 90 2.49 -11.37 20.89
C HIS A 90 1.07 -11.95 21.00
N ASN A 91 0.04 -11.13 20.76
CA ASN A 91 -1.37 -11.47 20.90
C ASN A 91 -2.15 -11.03 19.65
N MET A 92 -1.58 -11.29 18.47
CA MET A 92 -2.26 -11.09 17.18
C MET A 92 -2.81 -9.67 16.99
N GLY A 93 -2.10 -8.67 17.51
CA GLY A 93 -2.46 -7.25 17.38
C GLY A 93 -3.46 -6.73 18.42
N ASP A 94 -3.78 -7.49 19.47
CA ASP A 94 -4.60 -6.96 20.57
C ASP A 94 -3.87 -5.88 21.37
N SER A 95 -2.56 -6.03 21.54
CA SER A 95 -1.68 -4.98 22.05
C SER A 95 -0.32 -5.02 21.38
N PHE A 96 0.34 -3.87 21.37
CA PHE A 96 1.67 -3.64 20.81
C PHE A 96 2.60 -3.11 21.90
N SER A 97 3.88 -3.46 21.82
CA SER A 97 4.91 -2.83 22.66
C SER A 97 5.00 -1.33 22.37
N PRO A 98 5.59 -0.52 23.27
CA PRO A 98 6.00 0.83 22.90
C PRO A 98 6.86 0.81 21.63
N GLY A 99 6.63 1.78 20.75
CA GLY A 99 7.42 1.94 19.53
C GLY A 99 8.84 2.42 19.86
N ARG A 100 9.84 1.79 19.24
CA ARG A 100 11.25 2.20 19.38
C ARG A 100 11.81 2.62 18.03
N ALA A 101 12.51 3.74 18.00
CA ALA A 101 13.20 4.20 16.80
C ALA A 101 14.20 3.16 16.29
N VAL A 102 14.23 2.94 14.97
CA VAL A 102 15.21 2.07 14.29
C VAL A 102 16.36 2.87 13.65
N HIS A 103 16.40 4.17 13.92
CA HIS A 103 17.38 5.11 13.37
C HIS A 103 17.96 6.01 14.48
N PRO A 104 19.14 6.61 14.28
CA PRO A 104 19.73 7.59 15.19
C PRO A 104 18.84 8.83 15.40
N GLU A 105 18.93 9.44 16.58
CA GLU A 105 18.08 10.58 16.98
C GLU A 105 18.28 11.83 16.10
N ASN A 106 19.48 12.02 15.57
CA ASN A 106 19.83 13.16 14.72
C ASN A 106 19.46 12.97 13.24
N GLU A 107 19.02 11.78 12.85
CA GLU A 107 18.61 11.50 11.47
C GLU A 107 17.24 12.10 11.17
N LYS A 108 17.15 12.89 10.09
CA LYS A 108 15.88 13.42 9.61
C LYS A 108 15.22 12.37 8.73
N VAL A 109 14.02 11.93 9.08
CA VAL A 109 13.28 10.92 8.31
C VAL A 109 12.03 11.51 7.67
N SER A 110 11.70 11.01 6.48
CA SER A 110 10.50 11.42 5.74
C SER A 110 9.55 10.23 5.57
N SER A 111 8.26 10.49 5.68
CA SER A 111 7.21 9.51 5.32
C SER A 111 5.96 10.26 4.88
N HIS A 112 5.66 10.18 3.60
CA HIS A 112 4.48 10.80 3.00
C HIS A 112 4.07 10.05 1.74
N GLY A 113 2.77 10.05 1.43
CA GLY A 113 2.29 9.42 0.21
C GLY A 113 2.71 7.94 0.11
N GLU A 114 3.19 7.56 -1.07
CA GLU A 114 3.79 6.25 -1.39
C GLU A 114 5.23 6.06 -0.83
N ASN A 115 5.78 7.03 -0.11
CA ASN A 115 7.14 6.99 0.44
C ASN A 115 7.14 6.60 1.94
N GLY A 116 6.41 5.53 2.28
CA GLY A 116 6.40 4.97 3.63
C GLY A 116 7.59 4.03 3.88
N PRO A 117 7.97 3.78 5.15
CA PRO A 117 8.97 2.75 5.45
C PRO A 117 8.51 1.36 5.00
N GLN A 118 9.45 0.48 4.68
CA GLN A 118 9.21 -0.92 4.29
C GLN A 118 9.78 -1.86 5.36
N LEU A 119 9.07 -2.96 5.64
CA LEU A 119 9.45 -3.98 6.63
C LEU A 119 9.45 -5.34 5.97
N GLU A 120 10.64 -5.94 5.87
CA GLU A 120 10.81 -7.27 5.29
C GLU A 120 11.42 -8.24 6.30
N THR A 121 11.25 -9.53 6.05
CA THR A 121 11.89 -10.59 6.84
C THR A 121 12.65 -11.57 5.97
N GLY A 122 13.83 -11.98 6.44
CA GLY A 122 14.62 -13.01 5.79
C GLY A 122 14.15 -14.44 6.11
N PRO A 123 14.82 -15.45 5.55
CA PRO A 123 14.47 -16.86 5.74
C PRO A 123 14.68 -17.38 7.17
N GLY A 124 15.44 -16.66 8.01
CA GLY A 124 15.69 -17.01 9.40
C GLY A 124 15.08 -16.01 10.37
N ILE A 125 15.96 -15.33 11.12
CA ILE A 125 15.59 -14.39 12.19
C ILE A 125 15.72 -12.94 11.74
N GLU A 126 16.12 -12.73 10.49
CA GLU A 126 16.42 -11.44 9.93
C GLU A 126 15.16 -10.60 9.80
N ILE A 127 15.24 -9.34 10.25
CA ILE A 127 14.22 -8.31 10.02
C ILE A 127 14.94 -7.13 9.38
N TYR A 128 14.36 -6.59 8.32
CA TYR A 128 14.92 -5.50 7.54
C TYR A 128 13.97 -4.33 7.54
N ALA A 129 14.49 -3.14 7.80
CA ALA A 129 13.74 -1.88 7.75
C ALA A 129 14.41 -0.96 6.73
N THR A 130 13.61 -0.45 5.80
CA THR A 130 14.05 0.55 4.80
C THR A 130 13.23 1.81 4.95
N TRP A 131 13.86 2.99 4.89
CA TRP A 131 13.18 4.28 4.96
C TRP A 131 13.91 5.37 4.17
N ASP A 132 13.23 6.51 3.97
CA ASP A 132 13.84 7.75 3.49
C ASP A 132 14.38 8.53 4.69
N GLY A 133 15.71 8.71 4.71
CA GLY A 133 16.39 9.45 5.76
C GLY A 133 17.53 10.30 5.22
N ASN A 134 17.53 11.58 5.60
CA ASN A 134 18.43 12.61 5.10
C ASN A 134 18.43 12.77 3.56
N GLY A 135 17.34 12.39 2.89
CA GLY A 135 17.23 12.42 1.43
C GLY A 135 17.76 11.17 0.73
N ASP A 136 18.24 10.19 1.49
CA ASP A 136 18.80 8.92 1.02
C ASP A 136 17.89 7.73 1.33
N VAL A 137 18.12 6.61 0.65
CA VAL A 137 17.54 5.31 1.02
C VAL A 137 18.39 4.69 2.14
N ARG A 138 17.78 4.59 3.32
CA ARG A 138 18.41 4.12 4.55
C ARG A 138 17.90 2.74 4.90
N PHE A 139 18.79 1.91 5.42
CA PHE A 139 18.50 0.52 5.72
C PHE A 139 19.11 0.11 7.05
N ALA A 140 18.35 -0.56 7.89
CA ALA A 140 18.87 -1.24 9.07
C ALA A 140 18.31 -2.65 9.19
N ARG A 141 19.05 -3.51 9.89
CA ARG A 141 18.67 -4.90 10.11
C ARG A 141 18.64 -5.26 11.58
N SER A 142 17.80 -6.21 11.94
CA SER A 142 17.86 -6.91 13.21
C SER A 142 18.18 -8.38 12.98
N MET A 143 19.09 -8.89 13.81
CA MET A 143 19.55 -10.29 13.82
C MET A 143 19.22 -10.97 15.16
N ASP A 144 18.32 -10.39 15.94
CA ASP A 144 18.00 -10.79 17.30
C ASP A 144 16.50 -10.68 17.59
N PHE A 145 15.67 -11.04 16.60
CA PHE A 145 14.20 -11.03 16.68
C PHE A 145 13.59 -9.63 16.93
N GLY A 146 14.23 -8.58 16.41
CA GLY A 146 13.78 -7.20 16.54
C GLY A 146 14.16 -6.56 17.87
N ARG A 147 14.98 -7.23 18.69
CA ARG A 147 15.45 -6.68 19.96
C ARG A 147 16.41 -5.54 19.76
N ASN A 148 17.19 -5.48 18.70
CA ASN A 148 17.99 -4.31 18.30
C ASN A 148 18.09 -4.22 16.78
N PHE A 149 18.22 -3.00 16.28
CA PHE A 149 18.57 -2.74 14.88
C PHE A 149 20.02 -2.24 14.83
N THR A 150 20.72 -2.56 13.74
CA THR A 150 22.06 -2.02 13.47
C THR A 150 22.03 -0.51 13.27
N GLU A 151 23.20 0.13 13.35
CA GLU A 151 23.37 1.45 12.73
C GLU A 151 22.95 1.39 11.26
N PRO A 152 22.23 2.39 10.73
CA PRO A 152 21.71 2.32 9.39
C PRO A 152 22.80 2.53 8.35
N VAL A 153 22.77 1.70 7.31
CA VAL A 153 23.58 1.87 6.10
C VAL A 153 22.81 2.68 5.06
N ARG A 154 23.54 3.43 4.25
CA ARG A 154 23.02 4.07 3.03
C ARG A 154 23.03 3.03 1.91
N VAL A 155 21.92 2.88 1.20
CA VAL A 155 21.79 1.91 0.08
C VAL A 155 22.29 2.51 -1.23
N ASN A 156 21.99 3.78 -1.47
CA ASN A 156 22.47 4.51 -2.64
C ASN A 156 23.95 4.93 -2.50
N ASP A 157 24.66 4.95 -3.63
CA ASP A 157 26.10 5.20 -3.74
C ASP A 157 26.44 6.48 -4.54
N ASP A 158 25.47 7.37 -4.78
CA ASP A 158 25.73 8.65 -5.44
C ASP A 158 26.53 9.63 -4.60
N GLU A 159 27.23 10.50 -5.30
CA GLU A 159 27.81 11.72 -4.78
C GLU A 159 26.82 12.89 -5.02
N GLY A 160 26.53 13.69 -3.99
CA GLY A 160 25.72 14.91 -4.11
C GLY A 160 24.49 14.95 -3.21
N GLU A 161 23.64 15.96 -3.44
CA GLU A 161 22.42 16.25 -2.66
C GLU A 161 21.14 15.92 -3.46
N SER A 162 21.20 14.91 -4.33
CA SER A 162 20.00 14.46 -5.05
C SER A 162 19.05 13.75 -4.08
N PHE A 163 17.75 13.78 -4.40
CA PHE A 163 16.75 13.11 -3.58
C PHE A 163 16.54 11.66 -4.04
N GLN A 164 16.56 10.72 -3.09
CA GLN A 164 16.28 9.30 -3.31
C GLN A 164 15.12 8.84 -2.43
N SER A 165 14.08 8.32 -3.05
CA SER A 165 12.80 8.13 -2.37
C SER A 165 11.87 7.21 -3.17
N PHE A 166 10.66 6.97 -2.65
CA PHE A 166 9.64 6.12 -3.26
C PHE A 166 10.24 4.76 -3.64
N PHE A 167 10.68 4.03 -2.61
CA PHE A 167 11.39 2.77 -2.76
C PHE A 167 10.48 1.57 -2.54
N ASP A 168 10.97 0.42 -2.99
CA ASP A 168 10.44 -0.90 -2.67
C ASP A 168 11.59 -1.78 -2.18
N THR A 169 11.32 -2.65 -1.20
CA THR A 169 12.30 -3.59 -0.66
C THR A 169 11.65 -4.96 -0.60
N GLU A 170 12.32 -5.97 -1.13
CA GLU A 170 11.83 -7.35 -1.10
C GLU A 170 13.02 -8.30 -0.87
N VAL A 171 12.74 -9.45 -0.24
CA VAL A 171 13.75 -10.51 -0.02
C VAL A 171 13.54 -11.64 -1.01
N GLY A 172 14.57 -11.94 -1.80
CA GLY A 172 14.55 -13.00 -2.80
C GLY A 172 14.52 -14.40 -2.17
N PRO A 173 14.12 -15.43 -2.94
CA PRO A 173 14.13 -16.83 -2.49
C PRO A 173 15.51 -17.34 -2.03
N ASP A 174 16.59 -16.72 -2.49
CA ASP A 174 17.97 -16.99 -2.08
C ASP A 174 18.39 -16.24 -0.80
N GLY A 175 17.48 -15.46 -0.21
CA GLY A 175 17.72 -14.62 0.97
C GLY A 175 18.41 -13.28 0.66
N ALA A 176 18.67 -12.96 -0.61
CA ALA A 176 19.22 -11.67 -1.00
C ALA A 176 18.18 -10.56 -0.80
N VAL A 177 18.61 -9.43 -0.25
CA VAL A 177 17.75 -8.24 -0.12
C VAL A 177 17.87 -7.42 -1.38
N HIS A 178 16.76 -7.08 -2.03
CA HIS A 178 16.73 -6.17 -3.16
C HIS A 178 16.02 -4.88 -2.77
N VAL A 179 16.63 -3.75 -3.12
CA VAL A 179 16.04 -2.42 -2.93
C VAL A 179 16.03 -1.71 -4.26
N ALA A 180 14.93 -1.06 -4.61
CA ALA A 180 14.83 -0.20 -5.78
C ALA A 180 14.14 1.11 -5.41
N TRP A 181 14.57 2.21 -6.04
CA TRP A 181 14.12 3.55 -5.67
C TRP A 181 14.11 4.49 -6.87
N LEU A 182 13.35 5.58 -6.73
CA LEU A 182 13.36 6.69 -7.66
C LEU A 182 14.47 7.66 -7.27
N ASP A 183 15.25 8.09 -8.26
CA ASP A 183 16.47 8.85 -8.05
C ASP A 183 16.54 10.10 -8.92
N GLY A 184 16.79 11.24 -8.27
CA GLY A 184 16.93 12.54 -8.91
C GLY A 184 18.31 12.82 -9.53
N ARG A 185 19.32 11.96 -9.34
CA ARG A 185 20.72 12.23 -9.71
C ARG A 185 20.94 12.52 -11.20
N ASP A 186 20.11 11.92 -12.06
CA ASP A 186 20.26 11.95 -13.52
C ASP A 186 19.40 13.01 -14.22
N LYS A 187 19.02 14.09 -13.51
CA LYS A 187 18.09 15.13 -14.00
C LYS A 187 18.49 15.77 -15.34
N SER A 188 19.78 15.80 -15.68
CA SER A 188 20.26 16.35 -16.96
C SER A 188 20.01 15.43 -18.16
N THR A 189 19.83 14.13 -17.93
CA THR A 189 19.59 13.12 -18.96
C THR A 189 18.14 12.66 -19.04
N ASN A 190 17.34 13.01 -18.03
CA ASN A 190 15.91 12.72 -17.97
C ASN A 190 15.11 13.90 -18.53
N LYS A 191 13.89 13.63 -19.01
CA LYS A 191 12.92 14.67 -19.34
C LYS A 191 12.61 15.55 -18.11
N PRO A 192 12.29 16.84 -18.30
CA PRO A 192 11.84 17.70 -17.21
C PRO A 192 10.70 17.05 -16.41
N GLY A 193 10.83 17.02 -15.09
CA GLY A 193 9.82 16.45 -14.19
C GLY A 193 9.85 14.91 -14.09
N THR A 194 10.93 14.25 -14.52
CA THR A 194 11.09 12.79 -14.44
C THR A 194 12.39 12.39 -13.75
N PHE A 195 12.41 11.19 -13.17
CA PHE A 195 13.52 10.62 -12.40
C PHE A 195 14.10 9.38 -13.12
N SER A 196 15.16 8.81 -12.56
CA SER A 196 15.65 7.48 -12.95
C SER A 196 15.27 6.42 -11.90
N LEU A 197 15.24 5.16 -12.32
CA LEU A 197 15.03 4.00 -11.46
C LEU A 197 16.36 3.30 -11.25
N PHE A 198 16.75 3.13 -9.99
CA PHE A 198 17.95 2.43 -9.59
C PHE A 198 17.64 1.25 -8.69
N THR A 199 18.56 0.30 -8.62
CA THR A 199 18.50 -0.83 -7.69
C THR A 199 19.88 -1.16 -7.11
N ALA A 200 19.87 -1.74 -5.92
CA ALA A 200 21.01 -2.40 -5.31
C ALA A 200 20.53 -3.67 -4.60
N SER A 201 21.43 -4.64 -4.44
CA SER A 201 21.14 -5.88 -3.74
C SER A 201 22.18 -6.17 -2.67
N SER A 202 21.78 -6.88 -1.63
CA SER A 202 22.65 -7.37 -0.56
C SER A 202 22.58 -8.89 -0.49
N LYS A 203 23.74 -9.53 -0.58
CA LYS A 203 23.91 -10.99 -0.43
C LYS A 203 24.47 -11.39 0.93
N ASP A 204 24.71 -10.42 1.81
CA ASP A 204 25.31 -10.60 3.13
C ASP A 204 24.32 -10.20 4.25
N ARG A 205 23.03 -10.44 3.99
CA ARG A 205 21.91 -10.16 4.89
C ARG A 205 21.83 -8.69 5.28
N GLY A 206 21.99 -7.79 4.32
CA GLY A 206 21.87 -6.35 4.51
C GLY A 206 23.05 -5.71 5.24
N THR A 207 24.24 -6.34 5.26
CA THR A 207 25.45 -5.72 5.84
C THR A 207 26.01 -4.68 4.88
N THR A 208 26.09 -5.03 3.59
CA THR A 208 26.53 -4.16 2.51
C THR A 208 25.62 -4.32 1.30
N PHE A 209 25.56 -3.28 0.47
CA PHE A 209 24.82 -3.28 -0.79
C PHE A 209 25.76 -3.21 -1.98
N SER A 210 25.37 -3.83 -3.08
CA SER A 210 26.08 -3.74 -4.35
C SER A 210 26.13 -2.31 -4.87
N ARG A 211 27.04 -2.04 -5.81
CA ARG A 211 27.01 -0.83 -6.64
C ARG A 211 25.62 -0.64 -7.24
N ASN A 212 25.16 0.61 -7.30
CA ASN A 212 23.85 0.93 -7.84
C ASN A 212 23.80 0.60 -9.33
N VAL A 213 22.73 -0.05 -9.76
CA VAL A 213 22.44 -0.36 -11.17
C VAL A 213 21.29 0.50 -11.62
N LYS A 214 21.51 1.34 -12.65
CA LYS A 214 20.42 2.07 -13.31
C LYS A 214 19.61 1.11 -14.16
N ILE A 215 18.31 1.03 -13.91
CA ILE A 215 17.36 0.22 -14.69
C ILE A 215 16.82 1.05 -15.85
N ALA A 216 16.38 2.28 -15.59
CA ALA A 216 15.75 3.12 -16.60
C ALA A 216 15.81 4.63 -16.24
N GLY A 217 15.68 5.47 -17.27
CA GLY A 217 15.39 6.92 -17.15
C GLY A 217 13.93 7.24 -17.48
N ASP A 218 13.57 8.52 -17.46
CA ASP A 218 12.23 9.03 -17.78
C ASP A 218 11.11 8.34 -16.98
N ILE A 219 11.26 8.31 -15.66
CA ILE A 219 10.35 7.63 -14.72
C ILE A 219 9.49 8.65 -13.99
N CYS A 220 8.25 8.29 -13.68
CA CYS A 220 7.39 9.14 -12.86
C CYS A 220 8.00 9.29 -11.45
N PRO A 221 8.26 10.52 -10.97
CA PRO A 221 9.11 10.75 -9.78
C PRO A 221 8.41 10.52 -8.43
N CYS A 222 7.16 10.05 -8.43
CA CYS A 222 6.33 9.90 -7.23
C CYS A 222 5.60 8.55 -7.14
N CYS A 223 5.84 7.66 -8.10
CA CYS A 223 5.20 6.35 -8.18
C CYS A 223 6.22 5.29 -7.82
N ARG A 224 6.19 4.81 -6.58
CA ARG A 224 7.12 3.77 -6.11
C ARG A 224 7.16 2.58 -7.10
N PRO A 225 8.34 1.97 -7.34
CA PRO A 225 8.43 0.76 -8.13
C PRO A 225 7.85 -0.44 -7.34
N ALA A 226 7.82 -1.62 -7.96
CA ALA A 226 7.49 -2.87 -7.29
C ALA A 226 8.39 -4.01 -7.76
N ILE A 227 8.86 -4.81 -6.80
CA ILE A 227 9.74 -5.96 -6.99
C ILE A 227 8.93 -7.26 -6.83
N ALA A 228 9.25 -8.26 -7.63
CA ALA A 228 8.79 -9.63 -7.42
C ALA A 228 9.85 -10.63 -7.89
N PHE A 229 9.77 -11.87 -7.41
CA PHE A 229 10.73 -12.91 -7.77
C PHE A 229 10.07 -14.09 -8.49
N GLY A 230 10.73 -14.56 -9.53
CA GLY A 230 10.38 -15.79 -10.22
C GLY A 230 10.90 -17.05 -9.51
N PRO A 231 10.43 -18.23 -9.92
CA PRO A 231 10.74 -19.49 -9.25
C PRO A 231 12.19 -19.95 -9.49
N SER A 232 12.89 -19.37 -10.48
CA SER A 232 14.29 -19.69 -10.79
C SER A 232 15.25 -18.58 -10.38
N GLY A 233 14.80 -17.63 -9.55
CA GLY A 233 15.59 -16.47 -9.12
C GLY A 233 15.55 -15.29 -10.11
N GLU A 234 14.58 -15.26 -11.04
CA GLU A 234 14.32 -14.05 -11.81
C GLU A 234 13.92 -12.91 -10.89
N VAL A 235 14.41 -11.70 -11.16
CA VAL A 235 13.96 -10.48 -10.49
C VAL A 235 13.09 -9.71 -11.47
N PHE A 236 11.85 -9.42 -11.11
CA PHE A 236 10.95 -8.58 -11.88
C PHE A 236 10.84 -7.21 -11.23
N MET A 237 10.80 -6.17 -12.06
CA MET A 237 10.65 -4.78 -11.63
C MET A 237 9.51 -4.14 -12.42
N ALA A 238 8.51 -3.61 -11.73
CA ALA A 238 7.44 -2.82 -12.33
C ALA A 238 7.58 -1.34 -11.95
N TRP A 239 7.34 -0.45 -12.89
CA TRP A 239 7.32 1.00 -12.64
C TRP A 239 6.40 1.73 -13.61
N ARG A 240 6.16 3.02 -13.34
CA ARG A 240 5.44 3.92 -14.23
C ARG A 240 6.42 4.74 -15.05
N HIS A 241 6.61 4.36 -16.31
CA HIS A 241 7.45 5.08 -17.26
C HIS A 241 6.73 6.32 -17.80
N VAL A 242 7.50 7.33 -18.23
CA VAL A 242 7.01 8.58 -18.82
C VAL A 242 7.54 8.67 -20.26
N ASP A 243 6.66 8.31 -21.18
CA ASP A 243 6.90 8.33 -22.60
C ASP A 243 6.84 9.75 -23.19
N GLU A 244 7.09 9.86 -24.49
CA GLU A 244 6.88 11.12 -25.21
C GLU A 244 5.42 11.61 -25.07
N GLY A 245 5.21 12.93 -25.03
CA GLY A 245 3.88 13.51 -24.84
C GLY A 245 3.31 13.35 -23.43
N HIS A 246 4.15 13.06 -22.43
CA HIS A 246 3.75 12.85 -21.03
C HIS A 246 2.80 11.66 -20.82
N GLU A 247 2.80 10.70 -21.73
CA GLU A 247 2.08 9.44 -21.56
C GLU A 247 2.75 8.61 -20.45
N ARG A 248 1.97 8.23 -19.43
CA ARG A 248 2.43 7.36 -18.35
C ARG A 248 1.92 5.95 -18.52
N VAL A 249 2.82 5.01 -18.70
CA VAL A 249 2.51 3.59 -18.88
C VAL A 249 3.19 2.74 -17.81
N VAL A 250 2.51 1.71 -17.32
CA VAL A 250 3.16 0.73 -16.44
C VAL A 250 3.92 -0.26 -17.31
N VAL A 251 5.18 -0.47 -16.98
CA VAL A 251 6.06 -1.39 -17.68
C VAL A 251 6.70 -2.34 -16.68
N VAL A 252 7.17 -3.49 -17.17
CA VAL A 252 7.92 -4.48 -16.40
C VAL A 252 9.20 -4.84 -17.12
N ALA A 253 10.32 -4.88 -16.41
CA ALA A 253 11.56 -5.51 -16.88
C ALA A 253 11.92 -6.69 -15.97
N SER A 254 12.74 -7.59 -16.50
CA SER A 254 13.22 -8.77 -15.79
C SER A 254 14.74 -8.82 -15.78
N SER A 255 15.30 -9.40 -14.73
CA SER A 255 16.71 -9.75 -14.60
C SER A 255 16.85 -11.23 -14.31
N ARG A 256 17.88 -11.86 -14.89
CA ARG A 256 18.20 -13.29 -14.71
C ARG A 256 19.56 -13.53 -14.04
N ASP A 257 20.22 -12.46 -13.61
CA ASP A 257 21.56 -12.49 -13.02
C ASP A 257 21.63 -11.82 -11.65
N GLY A 258 20.47 -11.78 -10.96
CA GLY A 258 20.33 -11.19 -9.63
C GLY A 258 20.31 -9.67 -9.63
N GLY A 259 19.74 -9.05 -10.67
CA GLY A 259 19.56 -7.59 -10.77
C GLY A 259 20.75 -6.83 -11.36
N LYS A 260 21.76 -7.52 -11.94
CA LYS A 260 22.94 -6.86 -12.51
C LYS A 260 22.67 -6.32 -13.91
N THR A 261 21.92 -7.06 -14.70
CA THR A 261 21.44 -6.63 -16.03
C THR A 261 19.93 -6.82 -16.14
N TRP A 262 19.31 -6.01 -16.98
CA TRP A 262 17.85 -5.95 -17.13
C TRP A 262 17.47 -6.05 -18.60
N SER A 263 16.34 -6.71 -18.87
CA SER A 263 15.71 -6.72 -20.19
C SER A 263 15.21 -5.32 -20.57
N ASP A 264 14.92 -5.12 -21.85
CA ASP A 264 14.09 -3.99 -22.26
C ASP A 264 12.74 -4.02 -21.52
N PRO A 265 12.19 -2.85 -21.15
CA PRO A 265 10.91 -2.77 -20.48
C PRO A 265 9.76 -3.18 -21.40
N VAL A 266 8.93 -4.11 -20.91
CA VAL A 266 7.71 -4.55 -21.58
C VAL A 266 6.53 -3.73 -21.05
N ARG A 267 5.83 -3.03 -21.94
CA ARG A 267 4.59 -2.31 -21.57
C ARG A 267 3.50 -3.31 -21.17
N VAL A 268 2.84 -3.04 -20.04
CA VAL A 268 1.68 -3.82 -19.58
C VAL A 268 0.43 -3.51 -20.44
N THR A 269 0.33 -2.28 -20.96
CA THR A 269 -0.73 -1.86 -21.88
C THR A 269 -0.17 -1.16 -23.11
N LYS A 270 -0.88 -1.23 -24.24
CA LYS A 270 -0.45 -0.57 -25.50
C LYS A 270 -0.38 0.95 -25.35
N THR A 271 -1.38 1.54 -24.70
CA THR A 271 -1.46 2.98 -24.41
C THR A 271 -1.42 3.20 -22.91
N GLY A 272 -0.92 4.37 -22.53
CA GLY A 272 -0.83 4.85 -21.16
C GLY A 272 -1.84 5.95 -20.86
N TRP A 273 -1.64 6.59 -19.71
CA TRP A 273 -2.41 7.71 -19.24
C TRP A 273 -1.65 9.01 -19.50
N VAL A 274 -2.18 9.85 -20.38
CA VAL A 274 -1.62 11.19 -20.64
C VAL A 274 -2.03 12.13 -19.50
N ILE A 275 -1.04 12.60 -18.75
CA ILE A 275 -1.23 13.56 -17.66
C ILE A 275 0.04 14.38 -17.45
N ASP A 276 -0.13 15.67 -17.21
CA ASP A 276 0.93 16.54 -16.70
C ASP A 276 0.77 16.70 -15.19
N GLY A 277 1.23 15.69 -14.43
CA GLY A 277 1.01 15.64 -12.99
C GLY A 277 1.56 14.39 -12.30
N CYS A 278 1.48 14.41 -10.97
CA CYS A 278 1.92 13.35 -10.08
C CYS A 278 0.71 12.61 -9.53
N PRO A 279 0.44 11.37 -9.95
CA PRO A 279 -0.70 10.62 -9.43
C PRO A 279 -0.45 10.04 -8.04
N HIS A 280 0.82 10.01 -7.59
CA HIS A 280 1.24 9.40 -6.32
C HIS A 280 0.69 7.98 -6.14
N ALA A 281 0.65 7.18 -7.21
CA ALA A 281 0.10 5.83 -7.19
C ALA A 281 0.98 4.87 -8.01
N GLY A 282 1.83 4.13 -7.30
CA GLY A 282 2.74 3.14 -7.88
C GLY A 282 2.02 1.86 -8.32
N PRO A 283 2.62 1.05 -9.21
CA PRO A 283 2.17 -0.32 -9.41
C PRO A 283 2.48 -1.19 -8.19
N THR A 284 1.86 -2.37 -8.15
CA THR A 284 2.21 -3.47 -7.25
C THR A 284 2.41 -4.74 -8.11
N LEU A 285 3.34 -5.59 -7.70
CA LEU A 285 3.82 -6.73 -8.47
C LEU A 285 3.97 -7.95 -7.55
N ARG A 286 3.41 -9.10 -7.94
CA ARG A 286 3.61 -10.38 -7.23
C ARG A 286 3.68 -11.54 -8.20
N PHE A 287 4.55 -12.51 -7.92
CA PHE A 287 4.60 -13.76 -8.67
C PHE A 287 3.89 -14.84 -7.86
N ILE A 288 2.75 -15.32 -8.36
CA ILE A 288 1.82 -16.19 -7.63
C ILE A 288 1.49 -17.37 -8.55
N ASN A 289 1.74 -18.60 -8.09
CA ASN A 289 1.42 -19.84 -8.81
C ASN A 289 1.82 -19.82 -10.30
N GLY A 290 3.08 -19.48 -10.58
CA GLY A 290 3.63 -19.49 -11.95
C GLY A 290 3.25 -18.28 -12.81
N LYS A 291 2.52 -17.29 -12.26
CA LYS A 291 2.03 -16.12 -12.98
C LYS A 291 2.50 -14.83 -12.33
N LEU A 292 2.84 -13.84 -13.14
CA LEU A 292 3.21 -12.51 -12.67
C LEU A 292 2.00 -11.58 -12.73
N TYR A 293 1.51 -11.15 -11.57
CA TYR A 293 0.39 -10.23 -11.41
C TYR A 293 0.89 -8.81 -11.24
N VAL A 294 0.35 -7.88 -12.03
CA VAL A 294 0.60 -6.43 -11.92
C VAL A 294 -0.72 -5.72 -11.70
N ALA A 295 -0.85 -4.95 -10.63
CA ALA A 295 -1.99 -4.05 -10.43
C ALA A 295 -1.55 -2.59 -10.37
N TRP A 296 -2.36 -1.68 -10.92
CA TRP A 296 -2.02 -0.25 -10.96
C TRP A 296 -3.25 0.64 -11.08
N TYR A 297 -3.07 1.88 -10.63
CA TYR A 297 -4.04 2.96 -10.84
C TYR A 297 -3.86 3.64 -12.20
N THR A 298 -4.97 4.06 -12.82
CA THR A 298 -5.00 4.92 -14.00
C THR A 298 -6.24 5.82 -13.99
N ALA A 299 -6.20 6.94 -14.71
CA ALA A 299 -7.35 7.82 -14.91
C ALA A 299 -7.55 8.24 -16.38
N ILE A 300 -7.41 7.27 -17.29
CA ILE A 300 -7.70 7.46 -18.72
C ILE A 300 -9.13 7.96 -18.88
N ASP A 301 -9.33 8.92 -19.80
CA ASP A 301 -10.61 9.59 -20.07
C ASP A 301 -11.29 10.17 -18.82
N ARG A 302 -10.47 10.66 -17.87
CA ARG A 302 -10.90 11.24 -16.58
C ARG A 302 -11.67 10.25 -15.70
N ARG A 303 -11.50 8.95 -15.89
CA ARG A 303 -12.13 7.92 -15.08
C ARG A 303 -11.09 7.13 -14.30
N ALA A 304 -11.09 7.33 -12.99
CA ALA A 304 -10.28 6.55 -12.06
C ALA A 304 -10.60 5.05 -12.19
N ALA A 305 -9.57 4.23 -12.32
CA ALA A 305 -9.67 2.79 -12.39
C ALA A 305 -8.45 2.13 -11.73
N VAL A 306 -8.69 0.99 -11.09
CA VAL A 306 -7.62 0.07 -10.69
C VAL A 306 -7.67 -1.11 -11.65
N ARG A 307 -6.56 -1.33 -12.34
CA ARG A 307 -6.41 -2.40 -13.33
C ARG A 307 -5.51 -3.50 -12.79
N LEU A 308 -5.77 -4.72 -13.24
CA LEU A 308 -4.96 -5.90 -13.02
C LEU A 308 -4.60 -6.50 -14.38
N ALA A 309 -3.35 -6.93 -14.54
CA ALA A 309 -2.89 -7.71 -15.68
C ALA A 309 -2.08 -8.91 -15.19
N VAL A 310 -2.01 -9.94 -16.03
CA VAL A 310 -1.32 -11.20 -15.70
C VAL A 310 -0.41 -11.59 -16.84
N SER A 311 0.82 -11.97 -16.51
CA SER A 311 1.76 -12.60 -17.43
C SER A 311 1.95 -14.07 -17.06
N ASP A 312 1.83 -14.93 -18.07
CA ASP A 312 2.06 -16.38 -17.99
C ASP A 312 3.40 -16.77 -18.62
N ASP A 313 4.23 -15.80 -18.99
CA ASP A 313 5.46 -15.99 -19.76
C ASP A 313 6.66 -15.22 -19.19
N LEU A 314 6.66 -15.04 -17.86
CA LEU A 314 7.71 -14.39 -17.08
C LEU A 314 7.94 -12.92 -17.50
N GLY A 315 6.84 -12.16 -17.62
CA GLY A 315 6.87 -10.73 -17.91
C GLY A 315 7.16 -10.36 -19.38
N ARG A 316 7.22 -11.34 -20.30
CA ARG A 316 7.48 -11.07 -21.73
C ARG A 316 6.24 -10.53 -22.45
N SER A 317 5.06 -10.88 -21.99
CA SER A 317 3.80 -10.28 -22.41
C SER A 317 2.78 -10.26 -21.27
N PHE A 318 1.86 -9.30 -21.32
CA PHE A 318 0.77 -9.18 -20.38
C PHE A 318 -0.56 -9.40 -21.08
N LYS A 319 -1.37 -10.27 -20.50
CA LYS A 319 -2.72 -10.60 -20.93
C LYS A 319 -3.71 -10.20 -19.83
N TRP A 320 -5.00 -10.36 -20.10
CA TRP A 320 -6.06 -10.24 -19.08
C TRP A 320 -6.10 -8.90 -18.36
N VAL A 321 -5.95 -7.79 -19.09
CA VAL A 321 -6.10 -6.45 -18.52
C VAL A 321 -7.56 -6.21 -18.15
N LYS A 322 -7.89 -6.25 -16.86
CA LYS A 322 -9.24 -6.04 -16.33
C LYS A 322 -9.25 -4.92 -15.32
N GLU A 323 -10.38 -4.25 -15.21
CA GLU A 323 -10.69 -3.35 -14.11
C GLU A 323 -11.29 -4.15 -12.96
N ILE A 324 -10.78 -3.95 -11.76
CA ILE A 324 -11.13 -4.78 -10.59
C ILE A 324 -12.05 -4.05 -9.61
N GLN A 325 -12.25 -2.74 -9.76
CA GLN A 325 -12.96 -1.94 -8.78
C GLN A 325 -14.48 -2.18 -8.75
N GLY A 326 -15.06 -2.89 -9.72
CA GLY A 326 -16.51 -2.99 -9.87
C GLY A 326 -17.17 -1.59 -9.93
N GLU A 327 -18.12 -1.34 -9.05
CA GLU A 327 -18.83 -0.06 -8.93
C GLU A 327 -18.12 0.94 -7.98
N VAL A 328 -17.03 0.56 -7.33
CA VAL A 328 -16.32 1.43 -6.38
C VAL A 328 -15.84 2.71 -7.09
N LEU A 329 -16.14 3.86 -6.48
CA LEU A 329 -15.82 5.17 -7.03
C LEU A 329 -14.42 5.61 -6.62
N ASP A 330 -13.74 6.36 -7.49
CA ASP A 330 -12.38 6.89 -7.27
C ASP A 330 -11.36 5.86 -6.72
N PRO A 331 -11.27 4.66 -7.32
CA PRO A 331 -10.38 3.62 -6.82
C PRO A 331 -8.90 4.02 -7.06
N THR A 332 -8.01 3.71 -6.12
CA THR A 332 -6.57 3.98 -6.23
C THR A 332 -5.76 3.16 -5.22
N HIS A 333 -4.42 3.28 -5.27
CA HIS A 333 -3.43 2.63 -4.39
C HIS A 333 -3.67 1.12 -4.19
N PRO A 334 -3.55 0.31 -5.27
CA PRO A 334 -3.65 -1.13 -5.14
C PRO A 334 -2.41 -1.73 -4.47
N TYR A 335 -2.62 -2.79 -3.69
CA TYR A 335 -1.58 -3.65 -3.14
C TYR A 335 -1.99 -5.12 -3.29
N ILE A 336 -1.09 -5.96 -3.81
CA ILE A 336 -1.34 -7.40 -3.99
C ILE A 336 -0.71 -8.16 -2.82
N ALA A 337 -1.54 -8.94 -2.13
CA ALA A 337 -1.11 -9.97 -1.21
C ALA A 337 -1.38 -11.36 -1.79
N GLU A 338 -0.57 -12.34 -1.38
CA GLU A 338 -0.71 -13.73 -1.79
C GLU A 338 -1.20 -14.59 -0.62
N SER A 339 -2.13 -15.51 -0.90
CA SER A 339 -2.41 -16.64 0.00
C SER A 339 -2.46 -17.92 -0.81
N LYS A 340 -1.55 -18.86 -0.49
CA LYS A 340 -1.35 -20.08 -1.28
C LYS A 340 -1.16 -19.70 -2.75
N ASP A 341 -2.04 -20.15 -3.63
CA ASP A 341 -1.97 -19.92 -5.08
C ASP A 341 -2.90 -18.81 -5.57
N THR A 342 -3.35 -17.91 -4.69
CA THR A 342 -4.39 -16.92 -4.99
C THR A 342 -3.94 -15.50 -4.66
N ALA A 343 -4.23 -14.59 -5.58
CA ALA A 343 -3.98 -13.16 -5.40
C ALA A 343 -5.18 -12.47 -4.74
N TYR A 344 -4.89 -11.62 -3.76
CA TYR A 344 -5.85 -10.72 -3.12
C TYR A 344 -5.38 -9.29 -3.35
N VAL A 345 -6.21 -8.46 -3.96
CA VAL A 345 -5.88 -7.06 -4.24
C VAL A 345 -6.69 -6.19 -3.31
N ILE A 346 -6.00 -5.50 -2.40
CA ILE A 346 -6.59 -4.42 -1.61
C ILE A 346 -6.39 -3.10 -2.33
N PHE A 347 -7.37 -2.20 -2.28
CA PHE A 347 -7.29 -0.84 -2.81
C PHE A 347 -8.20 0.10 -2.02
N GLN A 348 -7.99 1.41 -2.14
CA GLN A 348 -8.89 2.40 -1.54
C GLN A 348 -9.86 2.97 -2.57
N GLY A 349 -11.06 3.36 -2.14
CA GLY A 349 -12.06 4.01 -2.99
C GLY A 349 -13.33 4.38 -2.21
N ARG A 350 -14.18 5.22 -2.80
CA ARG A 350 -15.44 5.69 -2.19
C ARG A 350 -16.57 4.69 -2.43
N ASP A 351 -17.45 4.59 -1.43
CA ASP A 351 -18.63 3.72 -1.48
C ASP A 351 -19.64 4.23 -2.52
N PRO A 352 -20.04 3.39 -3.50
CA PRO A 352 -20.98 3.81 -4.53
C PRO A 352 -22.42 3.98 -4.03
N LYS A 353 -22.76 3.43 -2.85
CA LYS A 353 -24.14 3.42 -2.32
C LYS A 353 -24.51 4.64 -1.48
N LEU A 354 -23.57 5.56 -1.23
CA LEU A 354 -23.83 6.73 -0.41
C LEU A 354 -24.40 7.88 -1.26
N GLU A 355 -25.71 8.11 -1.14
CA GLU A 355 -26.40 9.26 -1.74
C GLU A 355 -26.17 10.54 -0.92
N GLY A 356 -25.98 11.70 -1.58
CA GLY A 356 -26.16 13.02 -0.96
C GLY A 356 -24.92 13.82 -0.54
N GLY A 357 -23.69 13.34 -0.75
CA GLY A 357 -22.49 14.15 -0.45
C GLY A 357 -21.23 13.32 -0.26
N TRP A 358 -20.08 13.96 -0.43
CA TRP A 358 -18.76 13.32 -0.41
C TRP A 358 -18.53 12.47 0.86
N ALA A 359 -18.18 11.20 0.69
CA ALA A 359 -17.85 10.28 1.78
C ALA A 359 -16.35 9.96 1.80
N PRO A 360 -15.76 9.74 2.98
CA PRO A 360 -14.38 9.27 3.09
C PRO A 360 -14.16 7.94 2.35
N ALA A 361 -12.97 7.75 1.80
CA ALA A 361 -12.62 6.49 1.16
C ALA A 361 -12.61 5.32 2.15
N LYS A 362 -12.95 4.13 1.66
CA LYS A 362 -12.85 2.85 2.36
C LYS A 362 -11.77 1.99 1.70
N ALA A 363 -11.28 0.98 2.41
CA ALA A 363 -10.53 -0.12 1.82
C ALA A 363 -11.51 -1.14 1.22
N TRP A 364 -11.11 -1.71 0.09
CA TRP A 364 -11.84 -2.74 -0.64
C TRP A 364 -10.89 -3.86 -1.00
N VAL A 365 -11.36 -5.10 -1.00
CA VAL A 365 -10.58 -6.26 -1.39
C VAL A 365 -11.29 -7.04 -2.49
N VAL A 366 -10.52 -7.50 -3.48
CA VAL A 366 -10.97 -8.43 -4.53
C VAL A 366 -10.04 -9.63 -4.53
N ARG A 367 -10.61 -10.82 -4.70
CA ARG A 367 -9.86 -12.04 -4.99
C ARG A 367 -9.73 -12.20 -6.50
N ALA A 368 -8.50 -12.38 -6.96
CA ALA A 368 -8.19 -12.70 -8.34
C ALA A 368 -7.58 -14.10 -8.43
N SER A 369 -8.23 -14.96 -9.21
CA SER A 369 -7.79 -16.34 -9.41
C SER A 369 -6.84 -16.48 -10.61
N GLY A 370 -6.16 -17.62 -10.68
CA GLY A 370 -5.20 -17.98 -11.74
C GLY A 370 -5.75 -17.89 -13.17
N ASP A 371 -7.04 -18.19 -13.34
CA ASP A 371 -7.72 -18.20 -14.64
C ASP A 371 -8.33 -16.83 -15.01
N GLY A 372 -8.15 -15.81 -14.17
CA GLY A 372 -8.65 -14.47 -14.38
C GLY A 372 -10.08 -14.25 -13.90
N ALA A 373 -10.70 -15.17 -13.14
CA ALA A 373 -11.95 -14.90 -12.45
C ALA A 373 -11.72 -13.97 -11.24
N LEU A 374 -12.63 -12.99 -11.08
CA LEU A 374 -12.61 -11.95 -10.05
C LEU A 374 -13.87 -12.06 -9.20
N THR A 375 -13.74 -11.86 -7.89
CA THR A 375 -14.90 -11.63 -7.02
C THR A 375 -15.39 -10.19 -7.14
N ALA A 376 -16.62 -9.91 -6.68
CA ALA A 376 -17.03 -8.54 -6.44
C ALA A 376 -16.14 -7.89 -5.34
N PRO A 377 -15.91 -6.57 -5.41
CA PRO A 377 -15.20 -5.85 -4.34
C PRO A 377 -15.93 -5.95 -3.02
N GLN A 378 -15.22 -6.36 -1.97
CA GLN A 378 -15.72 -6.39 -0.61
C GLN A 378 -15.14 -5.23 0.20
N ALA A 379 -16.00 -4.40 0.79
CA ALA A 379 -15.57 -3.33 1.69
C ALA A 379 -15.03 -3.89 3.02
N LEU A 380 -14.01 -3.23 3.56
CA LEU A 380 -13.51 -3.46 4.92
C LEU A 380 -14.24 -2.52 5.91
N PRO A 381 -14.42 -2.93 7.18
CA PRO A 381 -14.79 -2.02 8.25
C PRO A 381 -13.76 -0.88 8.41
N THR A 382 -14.20 0.31 8.82
CA THR A 382 -13.36 1.51 9.06
C THR A 382 -13.80 2.23 10.34
N LYS A 383 -12.92 3.02 10.96
CA LYS A 383 -13.33 3.90 12.07
C LYS A 383 -14.08 5.17 11.59
N GLY A 384 -14.07 5.45 10.28
CA GLY A 384 -14.86 6.51 9.65
C GLY A 384 -14.08 7.76 9.20
N ASN A 385 -12.77 7.86 9.47
CA ASN A 385 -11.98 9.06 9.12
C ASN A 385 -11.32 9.00 7.73
N GLY A 386 -11.62 7.97 6.94
CA GLY A 386 -11.11 7.78 5.58
C GLY A 386 -9.80 7.00 5.52
N VAL A 387 -9.76 6.05 4.60
CA VAL A 387 -8.63 5.14 4.37
C VAL A 387 -7.62 5.76 3.41
N ALA A 388 -6.34 5.69 3.75
CA ALA A 388 -5.23 6.00 2.86
C ALA A 388 -4.13 4.94 2.91
N TYR A 389 -3.62 4.56 1.74
CA TYR A 389 -2.50 3.62 1.53
C TYR A 389 -2.74 2.28 2.23
N PRO A 390 -3.78 1.51 1.84
CA PRO A 390 -4.08 0.25 2.49
C PRO A 390 -3.10 -0.86 2.07
N TYR A 391 -2.67 -1.66 3.05
CA TYR A 391 -1.87 -2.87 2.87
C TYR A 391 -2.65 -4.08 3.37
N LEU A 392 -2.34 -5.25 2.81
CA LEU A 392 -2.97 -6.52 3.16
C LEU A 392 -1.88 -7.55 3.45
N PHE A 393 -1.99 -8.25 4.57
CA PHE A 393 -1.05 -9.25 5.01
C PHE A 393 -1.79 -10.51 5.39
N ILE A 394 -1.29 -11.64 4.93
CA ILE A 394 -1.89 -12.95 5.16
C ILE A 394 -1.08 -13.68 6.25
N GLY A 395 -1.74 -14.04 7.34
CA GLY A 395 -1.19 -14.83 8.42
C GLY A 395 -1.46 -16.33 8.23
N ASN A 396 -1.18 -17.12 9.27
CA ASN A 396 -1.41 -18.57 9.23
C ASN A 396 -2.87 -18.91 9.56
N GLY A 397 -3.28 -20.14 9.22
CA GLY A 397 -4.62 -20.63 9.55
C GLY A 397 -5.78 -19.84 8.93
N GLY A 398 -5.49 -19.10 7.84
CA GLY A 398 -6.43 -18.24 7.14
C GLY A 398 -6.62 -16.86 7.77
N ARG A 399 -5.79 -16.45 8.75
CA ARG A 399 -5.86 -15.09 9.31
C ARG A 399 -5.45 -14.06 8.27
N VAL A 400 -6.08 -12.90 8.35
CA VAL A 400 -5.82 -11.75 7.48
C VAL A 400 -5.69 -10.50 8.34
N TYR A 401 -4.74 -9.65 7.98
CA TYR A 401 -4.51 -8.36 8.59
C TYR A 401 -4.50 -7.31 7.49
N ALA A 402 -5.21 -6.21 7.70
CA ALA A 402 -5.11 -5.04 6.83
C ALA A 402 -4.66 -3.85 7.67
N THR A 403 -3.76 -3.05 7.13
CA THR A 403 -3.39 -1.77 7.73
C THR A 403 -3.66 -0.64 6.77
N TRP A 404 -3.89 0.55 7.32
CA TRP A 404 -3.97 1.80 6.55
C TRP A 404 -3.70 2.98 7.46
N THR A 405 -3.58 4.16 6.86
CA THR A 405 -3.55 5.42 7.60
C THR A 405 -4.95 6.05 7.60
N GLU A 406 -5.43 6.47 8.76
CA GLU A 406 -6.57 7.38 8.89
C GLU A 406 -6.09 8.74 9.40
N PHE A 407 -6.74 9.83 8.97
CA PHE A 407 -6.41 11.18 9.42
C PHE A 407 -7.50 11.70 10.36
N GLY A 408 -7.26 11.57 11.66
CA GLY A 408 -8.15 12.07 12.71
C GLY A 408 -7.74 13.46 13.23
N GLU A 409 -8.51 13.98 14.19
CA GLU A 409 -8.22 15.28 14.83
C GLU A 409 -6.84 15.32 15.51
N GLN A 410 -6.36 14.18 16.01
CA GLN A 410 -5.07 14.06 16.69
C GLN A 410 -3.89 13.85 15.70
N GLY A 411 -4.17 13.82 14.40
CA GLY A 411 -3.19 13.52 13.36
C GLY A 411 -3.40 12.15 12.73
N PRO A 412 -2.42 11.67 11.94
CA PRO A 412 -2.51 10.37 11.29
C PRO A 412 -2.40 9.24 12.33
N GLU A 413 -3.21 8.21 12.18
CA GLU A 413 -3.16 6.97 12.94
C GLU A 413 -2.96 5.77 12.01
N VAL A 414 -2.09 4.85 12.40
CA VAL A 414 -2.03 3.52 11.79
C VAL A 414 -3.16 2.68 12.35
N ILE A 415 -4.04 2.22 11.46
CA ILE A 415 -5.17 1.36 11.81
C ILE A 415 -4.86 -0.08 11.44
N LEU A 416 -5.32 -1.01 12.28
CA LEU A 416 -5.32 -2.45 12.04
C LEU A 416 -6.75 -2.97 11.98
N CYS A 417 -7.08 -3.68 10.92
CA CYS A 417 -8.25 -4.54 10.84
C CYS A 417 -7.81 -5.99 10.68
N ARG A 418 -8.51 -6.88 11.36
CA ARG A 418 -8.23 -8.31 11.34
C ARG A 418 -9.41 -9.05 10.74
N GLY A 419 -9.13 -10.17 10.11
CA GLY A 419 -10.17 -11.01 9.54
C GLY A 419 -9.69 -12.43 9.31
N ARG A 420 -10.56 -13.22 8.69
CA ARG A 420 -10.28 -14.61 8.32
C ARG A 420 -10.76 -14.90 6.91
N LEU A 421 -9.88 -15.47 6.09
CA LEU A 421 -10.24 -16.01 4.78
C LEU A 421 -11.34 -17.04 4.96
N GLN A 422 -12.42 -16.87 4.19
CA GLN A 422 -13.45 -17.88 4.11
C GLN A 422 -12.99 -19.02 3.20
N PRO A 423 -13.35 -20.28 3.52
CA PRO A 423 -13.07 -21.41 2.63
C PRO A 423 -13.62 -21.14 1.22
N LEU A 424 -12.86 -21.56 0.20
CA LEU A 424 -13.38 -21.58 -1.16
C LEU A 424 -14.50 -22.64 -1.19
N SER A 425 -15.73 -22.19 -1.47
CA SER A 425 -16.91 -23.03 -1.65
C SER A 425 -16.80 -23.89 -2.90
#